data_AF-H6Q7Z3-F1
#
_entry.id   AF-H6Q7Z3-F1
#
_cell.length_a   1.000
_cell.length_b   1.000
_cell.length_c   1.000
_cell.angle_alpha   90.00
_cell.angle_beta   90.00
_cell.angle_gamma   90.00
#
_symmetry.space_group_name_H-M   'P 1'
#
loop_
_entity.id
_entity.type
_entity.pdbx_description
1 polymer ?
#
loop_
_entity_poly.entity_id
_entity_poly.type
_entity_poly.pdbx_seq_one_letter_code
_entity_poly.pdbx_strand_id
1 'polypeptide(L)'
;MRRRDPLSEAINMLRQDFPGKSRSWIRRAILRLGDVRELKSGLYLVEGRRELGDWKPLYQVWFSEREGKWYCTCYFSHFGFARQRDICTHVAAVMLYRRYKKALEKAERRRVYVAEGEVECRGRLSANGELYAKPAVERLDLTFYASPKYKILVVSDVKRIVVKCNGLEVLELEGEEVPLATAKFLVERWHGR
;
A
#
# COMPACT_ATOMS: atom_id res chain seq x y z
N MET A 1 -17.76 -0.43 1.75
CA MET A 1 -17.03 0.71 2.36
C MET A 1 -15.96 1.16 1.37
N ARG A 2 -15.95 2.41 0.89
CA ARG A 2 -14.89 2.88 -0.04
C ARG A 2 -13.53 2.79 0.66
N ARG A 3 -12.60 1.98 0.13
CA ARG A 3 -11.20 1.93 0.56
C ARG A 3 -10.67 3.37 0.61
N ARG A 4 -10.27 3.86 1.78
CA ARG A 4 -9.55 5.14 1.87
C ARG A 4 -8.15 4.91 1.29
N ASP A 5 -7.81 5.66 0.26
CA ASP A 5 -6.47 5.67 -0.32
C ASP A 5 -5.47 6.28 0.69
N PRO A 6 -4.48 5.51 1.18
CA PRO A 6 -3.50 5.98 2.15
C PRO A 6 -2.73 7.23 1.68
N LEU A 7 -2.52 7.37 0.37
CA LEU A 7 -1.82 8.52 -0.20
C LEU A 7 -2.69 9.78 -0.11
N SER A 8 -3.95 9.68 -0.50
CA SER A 8 -4.92 10.78 -0.39
C SER A 8 -5.06 11.29 1.05
N GLU A 9 -5.08 10.39 2.03
CA GLU A 9 -5.12 10.76 3.46
C GLU A 9 -3.85 11.51 3.87
N ALA A 10 -2.67 10.99 3.51
CA ALA A 10 -1.40 11.63 3.82
C ALA A 10 -1.25 13.03 3.19
N ILE A 11 -1.76 13.21 1.96
CA ILE A 11 -1.80 14.52 1.27
C ILE A 11 -2.70 15.50 2.01
N ASN A 12 -3.88 15.04 2.46
CA ASN A 12 -4.82 15.89 3.19
C ASN A 12 -4.25 16.36 4.54
N MET A 13 -3.57 15.48 5.27
CA MET A 13 -2.87 15.87 6.50
C MET A 13 -1.78 16.90 6.22
N LEU A 14 -0.98 16.72 5.15
CA LEU A 14 0.04 17.69 4.77
C LEU A 14 -0.56 19.07 4.46
N ARG A 15 -1.73 19.13 3.83
CA ARG A 15 -2.45 20.40 3.59
C ARG A 15 -2.93 21.05 4.88
N GLN A 16 -3.38 20.26 5.85
CA GLN A 16 -3.85 20.74 7.14
C GLN A 16 -2.71 21.31 7.99
N ASP A 17 -1.53 20.69 7.97
CA ASP A 17 -0.36 21.19 8.70
C ASP A 17 0.17 22.52 8.13
N PHE A 18 -0.03 22.74 6.82
CA PHE A 18 0.53 23.88 6.09
C PHE A 18 -0.53 24.63 5.28
N PRO A 19 -1.56 25.22 5.93
CA PRO A 19 -2.69 25.83 5.24
C PRO A 19 -2.31 27.05 4.39
N GLY A 20 -1.21 27.74 4.74
CA GLY A 20 -0.68 28.89 4.00
C GLY A 20 0.16 28.53 2.76
N LYS A 21 0.39 27.25 2.46
CA LYS A 21 1.22 26.84 1.31
C LYS A 21 0.38 26.74 0.04
N SER A 22 0.98 27.19 -1.07
CA SER A 22 0.31 27.17 -2.37
C SER A 22 0.09 25.75 -2.90
N ARG A 23 -0.89 25.60 -3.81
CA ARG A 23 -1.11 24.33 -4.53
C ARG A 23 0.13 23.84 -5.27
N SER A 24 0.94 24.75 -5.81
CA SER A 24 2.21 24.42 -6.47
C SER A 24 3.23 23.80 -5.52
N TRP A 25 3.31 24.29 -4.28
CA TRP A 25 4.18 23.70 -3.25
C TRP A 25 3.77 22.26 -2.92
N ILE A 26 2.46 22.02 -2.72
CA ILE A 26 1.93 20.67 -2.48
C ILE A 26 2.18 19.76 -3.68
N ARG A 27 1.91 20.23 -4.90
CA ARG A 27 2.16 19.45 -6.14
C ARG A 27 3.61 19.02 -6.25
N ARG A 28 4.56 19.93 -5.99
CA ARG A 28 5.99 19.59 -6.02
C ARG A 28 6.38 18.57 -4.96
N ALA A 29 5.82 18.65 -3.75
CA ALA A 29 6.05 17.64 -2.72
C ALA A 29 5.56 16.25 -3.16
N ILE A 30 4.39 16.18 -3.81
CA ILE A 30 3.83 14.92 -4.35
C ILE A 30 4.70 14.36 -5.47
N LEU A 31 5.10 15.20 -6.43
CA LEU A 31 5.96 14.77 -7.56
C LEU A 31 7.31 14.21 -7.08
N ARG A 32 7.78 14.69 -5.92
CA ARG A 32 9.02 14.21 -5.28
C ARG A 32 8.87 12.96 -4.44
N LEU A 33 7.65 12.45 -4.24
CA LEU A 33 7.43 11.33 -3.32
C LEU A 33 8.24 10.08 -3.72
N GLY A 34 8.33 9.81 -5.03
CA GLY A 34 9.13 8.71 -5.58
C GLY A 34 10.64 8.93 -5.53
N ASP A 35 11.08 10.16 -5.26
CA ASP A 35 12.50 10.53 -5.16
C ASP A 35 13.05 10.36 -3.74
N VAL A 36 12.19 10.03 -2.76
CA VAL A 36 12.57 9.89 -1.35
C VAL A 36 13.08 8.48 -1.05
N ARG A 37 14.27 8.39 -0.49
CA ARG A 37 14.87 7.15 0.01
C ARG A 37 15.27 7.31 1.48
N GLU A 38 14.76 6.45 2.35
CA GLU A 38 15.18 6.38 3.74
C GLU A 38 16.49 5.58 3.84
N LEU A 39 17.57 6.19 4.32
CA LEU A 39 18.86 5.51 4.49
C LEU A 39 18.95 4.78 5.81
N LYS A 40 18.53 5.46 6.87
CA LYS A 40 18.47 4.96 8.25
C LYS A 40 17.40 5.75 8.98
N SER A 41 16.98 5.25 10.14
CA SER A 41 15.93 5.89 10.94
C SER A 41 16.21 7.38 11.12
N GLY A 42 15.31 8.23 10.59
CA GLY A 42 15.40 9.68 10.70
C GLY A 42 16.25 10.41 9.66
N LEU A 43 16.94 9.72 8.75
CA LEU A 43 17.73 10.31 7.66
C LEU A 43 17.23 9.87 6.28
N TYR A 44 16.87 10.85 5.46
CA TYR A 44 16.29 10.66 4.14
C TYR A 44 17.13 11.34 3.07
N LEU A 45 17.25 10.70 1.92
CA LEU A 45 17.72 11.30 0.68
C LEU A 45 16.55 11.66 -0.20
N VAL A 46 16.67 12.79 -0.89
CA VAL A 46 15.73 13.21 -1.92
C VAL A 46 16.52 13.52 -3.19
N GLU A 47 16.20 12.84 -4.28
CA GLU A 47 16.84 13.13 -5.58
C GLU A 47 16.44 14.52 -6.08
N GLY A 48 17.42 15.21 -6.65
CA GLY A 48 17.26 16.52 -7.23
C GLY A 48 16.73 16.44 -8.66
N ARG A 49 15.68 17.23 -8.92
CA ARG A 49 15.02 17.39 -10.22
C ARG A 49 15.15 18.83 -10.69
N ARG A 50 15.87 19.03 -11.79
CA ARG A 50 16.10 20.35 -12.40
C ARG A 50 14.77 21.02 -12.77
N GLU A 51 13.82 20.25 -13.29
CA GLU A 51 12.47 20.68 -13.66
C GLU A 51 11.60 21.14 -12.48
N LEU A 52 11.99 20.80 -11.24
CA LEU A 52 11.31 21.24 -10.01
C LEU A 52 12.04 22.38 -9.27
N GLY A 53 13.15 22.88 -9.86
CA GLY A 53 13.94 24.01 -9.36
C GLY A 53 15.15 23.63 -8.49
N ASP A 54 15.65 22.41 -8.63
CA ASP A 54 16.81 21.94 -7.87
C ASP A 54 18.13 22.26 -8.53
N TRP A 55 19.11 22.59 -7.70
CA TRP A 55 20.48 22.87 -8.14
C TRP A 55 21.43 21.70 -7.93
N LYS A 56 21.22 20.95 -6.85
CA LYS A 56 22.02 19.77 -6.50
C LYS A 56 21.28 18.51 -6.97
N PRO A 57 22.02 17.44 -7.35
CA PRO A 57 21.42 16.17 -7.74
C PRO A 57 20.84 15.39 -6.55
N LEU A 58 21.17 15.80 -5.32
CA LEU A 58 20.78 15.06 -4.12
C LEU A 58 20.71 15.98 -2.91
N TYR A 59 19.71 15.74 -2.06
CA TYR A 59 19.50 16.46 -0.81
C TYR A 59 19.35 15.49 0.35
N GLN A 60 19.97 15.82 1.48
CA GLN A 60 19.74 15.10 2.74
C GLN A 60 18.69 15.86 3.54
N VAL A 61 17.79 15.11 4.16
CA VAL A 61 16.70 15.62 5.00
C VAL A 61 16.65 14.81 6.28
N TRP A 62 16.58 15.49 7.42
CA TRP A 62 16.46 14.85 8.73
C TRP A 62 15.67 15.73 9.70
N PHE A 63 15.13 15.11 10.74
CA PHE A 63 14.54 15.84 11.86
C PHE A 63 15.58 15.96 12.98
N SER A 64 15.83 17.18 13.47
CA SER A 64 16.67 17.40 14.64
C SER A 64 15.80 17.34 15.88
N GLU A 65 15.89 16.24 16.64
CA GLU A 65 15.17 16.08 17.91
C GLU A 65 15.55 17.19 18.91
N ARG A 66 16.84 17.57 18.95
CA ARG A 66 17.35 18.64 19.82
C ARG A 66 16.68 19.98 19.56
N GLU A 67 16.37 20.28 18.30
CA GLU A 67 15.81 21.57 17.89
C GLU A 67 14.33 21.50 17.53
N GLY A 68 13.71 20.32 17.60
CA GLY A 68 12.31 20.10 17.26
C GLY A 68 11.94 20.49 15.82
N LYS A 69 12.91 20.49 14.88
CA LYS A 69 12.67 20.99 13.51
C LYS A 69 13.32 20.16 12.42
N TRP A 70 12.76 20.29 11.23
CA TRP A 70 13.27 19.66 10.02
C TRP A 70 14.42 20.44 9.41
N TYR A 71 15.42 19.69 8.94
CA TYR A 71 16.58 20.18 8.23
C TYR A 71 16.65 19.57 6.84
N CYS A 72 17.15 20.38 5.89
CA CYS A 72 17.42 19.95 4.54
C CYS A 72 18.69 20.63 4.03
N THR A 73 19.54 19.91 3.32
CA THR A 73 20.77 20.49 2.74
C THR A 73 20.51 21.58 1.72
N CYS A 74 19.28 21.71 1.19
CA CYS A 74 18.89 22.81 0.32
C CYS A 74 18.90 24.18 1.04
N TYR A 75 18.81 24.18 2.38
CA TYR A 75 18.86 25.39 3.21
C TYR A 75 20.26 26.01 3.25
N PHE A 76 21.31 25.27 2.89
CA PHE A 76 22.70 25.76 2.90
C PHE A 76 23.17 26.21 1.50
N SER A 77 22.25 26.67 0.65
CA SER A 77 22.55 27.24 -0.68
C SER A 77 22.37 28.76 -0.68
N HIS A 78 22.81 29.46 -1.73
CA HIS A 78 22.79 30.93 -1.85
C HIS A 78 21.37 31.56 -1.63
N PHE A 79 20.29 30.80 -1.81
CA PHE A 79 18.88 31.19 -1.57
C PHE A 79 18.26 30.52 -0.31
N GLY A 80 19.11 29.96 0.55
CA GLY A 80 18.75 29.03 1.62
C GLY A 80 18.07 29.68 2.81
N PHE A 81 18.45 30.90 3.19
CA PHE A 81 17.90 31.61 4.35
C PHE A 81 16.40 31.92 4.22
N ALA A 82 15.91 32.29 3.03
CA ALA A 82 14.48 32.51 2.78
C ALA A 82 13.67 31.20 2.86
N ARG A 83 14.26 30.08 2.44
CA ARG A 83 13.64 28.73 2.53
C ARG A 83 13.83 28.08 3.90
N GLN A 84 14.72 28.57 4.75
CA GLN A 84 14.87 28.05 6.11
C GLN A 84 13.74 28.55 7.03
N ARG A 85 13.14 29.70 6.71
CA ARG A 85 11.96 30.24 7.40
C ARG A 85 10.67 29.46 7.08
N ASP A 86 10.70 28.56 6.10
CA ASP A 86 9.53 27.95 5.49
C ASP A 86 9.83 26.53 4.99
N ILE A 87 9.14 25.49 5.49
CA ILE A 87 9.36 24.10 5.09
C ILE A 87 9.50 23.97 3.55
N CYS A 88 10.61 23.40 3.07
CA CYS A 88 10.85 23.25 1.63
C CYS A 88 10.11 22.03 1.10
N THR A 89 9.98 21.93 -0.23
CA THR A 89 9.31 20.80 -0.86
C THR A 89 10.05 19.47 -0.69
N HIS A 90 11.36 19.47 -0.41
CA HIS A 90 12.10 18.25 -0.05
C HIS A 90 11.66 17.72 1.32
N VAL A 91 11.60 18.60 2.33
CA VAL A 91 11.11 18.24 3.67
C VAL A 91 9.65 17.79 3.60
N ALA A 92 8.82 18.51 2.85
CA ALA A 92 7.43 18.16 2.64
C ALA A 92 7.25 16.77 2.02
N ALA A 93 8.08 16.43 1.02
CA ALA A 93 8.09 15.10 0.40
C ALA A 93 8.46 14.01 1.41
N VAL A 94 9.43 14.27 2.30
CA VAL A 94 9.80 13.33 3.37
C VAL A 94 8.70 13.19 4.41
N MET A 95 8.05 14.28 4.82
CA MET A 95 6.89 14.23 5.72
C MET A 95 5.75 13.42 5.11
N LEU A 96 5.49 13.61 3.82
CA LEU A 96 4.48 12.85 3.07
C LEU A 96 4.86 11.37 2.98
N TYR A 97 6.11 11.06 2.64
CA TYR A 97 6.67 9.71 2.58
C TYR A 97 6.47 8.97 3.91
N ARG A 98 6.86 9.59 5.04
CA ARG A 98 6.72 8.98 6.37
C ARG A 98 5.26 8.65 6.70
N ARG A 99 4.33 9.55 6.39
CA ARG A 99 2.90 9.35 6.63
C ARG A 99 2.32 8.25 5.75
N TYR A 100 2.64 8.31 4.46
CA TYR A 100 2.20 7.30 3.50
C TYR A 100 2.74 5.91 3.87
N LYS A 101 4.02 5.80 4.20
CA LYS A 101 4.65 4.56 4.69
C LYS A 101 3.96 4.03 5.93
N LYS A 102 3.73 4.87 6.96
CA LYS A 102 3.02 4.47 8.18
C LYS A 102 1.57 4.02 7.90
N ALA A 103 0.87 4.71 7.00
CA ALA A 103 -0.50 4.36 6.63
C ALA A 103 -0.54 3.03 5.86
N LEU A 104 0.44 2.77 4.99
CA LEU A 104 0.61 1.51 4.28
C LEU A 104 0.91 0.37 5.26
N GLU A 105 1.88 0.55 6.16
CA GLU A 105 2.22 -0.42 7.21
C GLU A 105 0.98 -0.75 8.08
N LYS A 106 0.18 0.26 8.43
CA LYS A 106 -1.08 0.06 9.18
C LYS A 106 -2.10 -0.73 8.37
N ALA A 107 -2.24 -0.43 7.08
CA ALA A 107 -3.15 -1.17 6.20
C ALA A 107 -2.71 -2.63 6.00
N GLU A 108 -1.40 -2.88 5.93
CA GLU A 108 -0.81 -4.21 5.80
C GLU A 108 -0.93 -5.06 7.07
N ARG A 109 -0.91 -4.43 8.25
CA ARG A 109 -1.17 -5.08 9.54
C ARG A 109 -2.65 -5.36 9.81
N ARG A 110 -3.57 -4.85 8.98
CA ARG A 110 -5.01 -5.14 9.11
C ARG A 110 -5.22 -6.65 9.09
N ARG A 111 -5.98 -7.16 10.06
CA ARG A 111 -6.31 -8.57 10.16
C ARG A 111 -7.41 -8.92 9.16
N VAL A 112 -7.23 -10.04 8.47
CA VAL A 112 -8.17 -10.65 7.52
C VAL A 112 -8.20 -12.15 7.78
N TYR A 113 -9.19 -12.83 7.22
CA TYR A 113 -9.37 -14.27 7.36
C TYR A 113 -9.08 -14.96 6.04
N VAL A 114 -8.28 -16.02 6.08
CA VAL A 114 -7.90 -16.81 4.91
C VAL A 114 -8.34 -18.24 5.09
N ALA A 115 -8.94 -18.84 4.08
CA ALA A 115 -9.25 -20.26 4.06
C ALA A 115 -8.88 -20.89 2.71
N GLU A 116 -8.33 -22.09 2.77
CA GLU A 116 -8.13 -22.96 1.62
C GLU A 116 -9.12 -24.13 1.68
N GLY A 117 -9.53 -24.63 0.51
CA GLY A 117 -10.42 -25.78 0.45
C GLY A 117 -10.54 -26.34 -0.97
N GLU A 118 -11.37 -27.37 -1.10
CA GLU A 118 -11.75 -27.92 -2.38
C GLU A 118 -13.27 -27.91 -2.52
N VAL A 119 -13.75 -27.54 -3.71
CA VAL A 119 -15.18 -27.45 -4.00
C VAL A 119 -15.49 -28.00 -5.38
N GLU A 120 -16.56 -28.78 -5.50
CA GLU A 120 -17.10 -29.21 -6.78
C GLU A 120 -18.16 -28.20 -7.24
N CYS A 121 -18.01 -27.65 -8.44
CA CYS A 121 -18.97 -26.67 -8.97
C CYS A 121 -18.97 -26.65 -10.49
N ARG A 122 -20.10 -26.99 -11.11
CA ARG A 122 -20.29 -26.94 -12.58
C ARG A 122 -20.58 -25.54 -13.13
N GLY A 123 -20.54 -24.51 -12.29
CA GLY A 123 -20.96 -23.16 -12.66
C GLY A 123 -20.06 -22.07 -12.08
N ARG A 124 -20.65 -20.89 -11.85
CA ARG A 124 -19.89 -19.74 -11.35
C ARG A 124 -19.63 -19.89 -9.85
N LEU A 125 -18.37 -19.96 -9.49
CA LEU A 125 -17.93 -19.85 -8.10
C LEU A 125 -17.92 -18.39 -7.64
N SER A 126 -18.31 -18.17 -6.39
CA SER A 126 -18.21 -16.90 -5.68
C SER A 126 -18.05 -17.14 -4.18
N ALA A 127 -17.60 -16.14 -3.44
CA ALA A 127 -17.51 -16.22 -1.98
C ALA A 127 -17.87 -14.87 -1.33
N ASN A 128 -18.13 -14.87 -0.02
CA ASN A 128 -18.21 -13.64 0.79
C ASN A 128 -16.81 -13.07 1.11
N GLY A 129 -16.00 -12.91 0.07
CA GLY A 129 -14.60 -12.50 0.11
C GLY A 129 -14.02 -12.50 -1.31
N GLU A 130 -12.72 -12.25 -1.40
CA GLU A 130 -11.96 -12.40 -2.64
C GLU A 130 -11.62 -13.88 -2.85
N LEU A 131 -12.17 -14.48 -3.91
CA LEU A 131 -12.02 -15.90 -4.24
C LEU A 131 -10.98 -16.07 -5.34
N TYR A 132 -10.00 -16.95 -5.09
CA TYR A 132 -9.06 -17.46 -6.07
C TYR A 132 -9.33 -18.95 -6.24
N ALA A 133 -9.46 -19.42 -7.48
CA ALA A 133 -9.76 -20.80 -7.78
C ALA A 133 -8.85 -21.33 -8.89
N LYS A 134 -8.43 -22.59 -8.77
CA LYS A 134 -7.76 -23.32 -9.84
C LYS A 134 -8.23 -24.78 -9.89
N PRO A 135 -8.18 -25.45 -11.04
CA PRO A 135 -8.54 -26.86 -11.13
C PRO A 135 -7.78 -27.70 -10.10
N ALA A 136 -8.46 -28.66 -9.46
CA ALA A 136 -7.85 -29.60 -8.51
C ALA A 136 -7.07 -30.74 -9.21
N VAL A 137 -6.98 -30.70 -10.54
CA VAL A 137 -6.36 -31.70 -11.41
C VAL A 137 -5.18 -31.09 -12.18
N GLU A 138 -4.20 -31.92 -12.52
CA GLU A 138 -3.03 -31.50 -13.31
C GLU A 138 -3.36 -31.31 -14.80
N ARG A 139 -4.35 -32.05 -15.31
CA ARG A 139 -4.81 -31.97 -16.70
C ARG A 139 -6.33 -31.88 -16.75
N LEU A 140 -6.83 -31.01 -17.62
CA LEU A 140 -8.25 -30.86 -17.90
C LEU A 140 -8.67 -31.91 -18.93
N ASP A 141 -9.34 -32.96 -18.49
CA ASP A 141 -9.89 -34.00 -19.35
C ASP A 141 -11.43 -34.03 -19.27
N LEU A 142 -12.05 -34.99 -19.96
CA LEU A 142 -13.51 -35.16 -19.96
C LEU A 142 -14.06 -35.48 -18.55
N THR A 143 -13.27 -36.07 -17.66
CA THR A 143 -13.69 -36.39 -16.29
C THR A 143 -13.81 -35.12 -15.45
N PHE A 144 -12.92 -34.14 -15.68
CA PHE A 144 -13.02 -32.83 -15.05
C PHE A 144 -14.32 -32.12 -15.41
N TYR A 145 -14.75 -32.14 -16.68
CA TYR A 145 -16.00 -31.49 -17.08
C TYR A 145 -17.24 -32.20 -16.52
N ALA A 146 -17.15 -33.51 -16.25
CA ALA A 146 -18.22 -34.25 -15.59
C ALA A 146 -18.37 -33.85 -14.11
N SER A 147 -17.27 -33.70 -13.37
CA SER A 147 -17.27 -33.29 -11.95
C SER A 147 -16.12 -32.31 -11.67
N PRO A 148 -16.30 -31.02 -12.00
CA PRO A 148 -15.23 -30.03 -11.92
C PRO A 148 -14.95 -29.65 -10.48
N LYS A 149 -13.81 -30.13 -9.98
CA LYS A 149 -13.28 -29.82 -8.65
C LYS A 149 -12.25 -28.72 -8.72
N TYR A 150 -12.40 -27.73 -7.86
CA TYR A 150 -11.50 -26.60 -7.75
C TYR A 150 -10.84 -26.60 -6.39
N LYS A 151 -9.52 -26.40 -6.38
CA LYS A 151 -8.83 -25.87 -5.21
C LYS A 151 -9.15 -24.38 -5.13
N ILE A 152 -9.45 -23.91 -3.93
CA ILE A 152 -9.79 -22.51 -3.69
C ILE A 152 -8.95 -21.93 -2.55
N LEU A 153 -8.71 -20.63 -2.65
CA LEU A 153 -8.18 -19.78 -1.60
C LEU A 153 -9.11 -18.58 -1.50
N VAL A 154 -9.62 -18.29 -0.30
CA VAL A 154 -10.51 -17.15 -0.07
C VAL A 154 -9.89 -16.21 0.96
N VAL A 155 -9.87 -14.92 0.65
CA VAL A 155 -9.50 -13.85 1.58
C VAL A 155 -10.76 -13.05 1.93
N SER A 156 -11.12 -13.01 3.21
CA SER A 156 -12.33 -12.34 3.69
C SER A 156 -12.04 -11.39 4.86
N ASP A 157 -12.89 -10.38 5.01
CA ASP A 157 -12.91 -9.50 6.18
C ASP A 157 -13.72 -10.11 7.34
N VAL A 158 -14.37 -11.27 7.14
CA VAL A 158 -15.14 -12.01 8.16
C VAL A 158 -14.63 -13.43 8.34
N LYS A 159 -14.73 -13.94 9.57
CA LYS A 159 -14.24 -15.28 9.93
C LYS A 159 -15.01 -16.42 9.26
N ARG A 160 -16.33 -16.28 9.14
CA ARG A 160 -17.19 -17.27 8.48
C ARG A 160 -17.12 -17.07 6.97
N ILE A 161 -16.40 -17.95 6.28
CA ILE A 161 -16.25 -17.92 4.82
C ILE A 161 -17.26 -18.87 4.20
N VAL A 162 -18.05 -18.34 3.27
CA VAL A 162 -19.09 -19.08 2.55
C VAL A 162 -18.80 -19.01 1.06
N VAL A 163 -18.68 -20.18 0.44
CA VAL A 163 -18.45 -20.35 -0.99
C VAL A 163 -19.75 -20.80 -1.64
N LYS A 164 -20.05 -20.20 -2.78
CA LYS A 164 -21.28 -20.40 -3.52
C LYS A 164 -21.00 -20.89 -4.94
N CYS A 165 -21.76 -21.88 -5.37
CA CYS A 165 -21.83 -22.34 -6.76
C CYS A 165 -23.17 -21.89 -7.35
N ASN A 166 -23.16 -21.05 -8.39
CA ASN A 166 -24.38 -20.49 -8.97
C ASN A 166 -25.31 -19.83 -7.93
N GLY A 167 -24.74 -19.23 -6.88
CA GLY A 167 -25.48 -18.58 -5.80
C GLY A 167 -25.92 -19.49 -4.65
N LEU A 168 -25.82 -20.81 -4.78
CA LEU A 168 -26.11 -21.77 -3.71
C LEU A 168 -24.87 -22.00 -2.84
N GLU A 169 -25.04 -22.00 -1.53
CA GLU A 169 -23.96 -22.29 -0.57
C GLU A 169 -23.55 -23.75 -0.69
N VAL A 170 -22.26 -23.98 -1.01
CA VAL A 170 -21.72 -25.33 -1.26
C VAL A 170 -20.60 -25.71 -0.30
N LEU A 171 -19.98 -24.71 0.35
CA LEU A 171 -18.91 -24.94 1.31
C LEU A 171 -18.88 -23.78 2.31
N GLU A 172 -18.78 -24.13 3.58
CA GLU A 172 -18.52 -23.20 4.68
C GLU A 172 -17.18 -23.54 5.31
N LEU A 173 -16.33 -22.53 5.49
CA LEU A 173 -15.00 -22.64 6.08
C LEU A 173 -14.85 -21.63 7.20
N GLU A 174 -14.13 -22.02 8.24
CA GLU A 174 -13.65 -21.10 9.27
C GLU A 174 -12.29 -20.55 8.83
N GLY A 175 -12.22 -19.25 8.57
CA GLY A 175 -10.97 -18.62 8.12
C GLY A 175 -9.97 -18.43 9.24
N GLU A 176 -8.69 -18.64 8.92
CA GLU A 176 -7.55 -18.36 9.79
C GLU A 176 -7.22 -16.87 9.76
N GLU A 177 -7.09 -16.26 10.93
CA GLU A 177 -6.83 -14.82 11.04
C GLU A 177 -5.34 -14.50 10.83
N VAL A 178 -5.04 -13.75 9.76
CA VAL A 178 -3.68 -13.37 9.37
C VAL A 178 -3.59 -11.88 9.04
N PRO A 179 -2.40 -11.25 9.09
CA PRO A 179 -2.21 -9.92 8.53
C PRO A 179 -2.50 -9.90 7.01
N LEU A 180 -3.01 -8.78 6.49
CA LEU A 180 -3.27 -8.61 5.07
C LEU A 180 -2.02 -8.83 4.21
N ALA A 181 -0.84 -8.43 4.69
CA ALA A 181 0.43 -8.72 4.01
C ALA A 181 0.66 -10.24 3.84
N THR A 182 0.36 -11.02 4.86
CA THR A 182 0.46 -12.49 4.81
C THR A 182 -0.56 -13.06 3.84
N ALA A 183 -1.80 -12.58 3.84
CA ALA A 183 -2.82 -13.02 2.88
C ALA A 183 -2.40 -12.74 1.42
N LYS A 184 -1.86 -11.54 1.13
CA LYS A 184 -1.32 -11.20 -0.19
C LYS A 184 -0.21 -12.14 -0.62
N PHE A 185 0.72 -12.45 0.29
CA PHE A 185 1.80 -13.41 0.03
C PHE A 185 1.27 -14.82 -0.29
N LEU A 186 0.23 -15.28 0.41
CA LEU A 186 -0.41 -16.57 0.11
C LEU A 186 -1.06 -16.58 -1.28
N VAL A 187 -1.72 -15.49 -1.67
CA VAL A 187 -2.30 -15.31 -3.01
C VAL A 187 -1.23 -15.31 -4.10
N GLU A 188 -0.12 -14.59 -3.92
CA GLU A 188 0.98 -14.60 -4.89
C GLU A 188 1.57 -16.02 -5.06
N ARG A 189 1.75 -16.75 -3.94
CA ARG A 189 2.17 -18.16 -3.97
C ARG A 189 1.13 -19.12 -4.54
N TRP A 190 -0.13 -18.73 -4.56
CA TRP A 190 -1.20 -19.50 -5.17
C TRP A 190 -1.11 -19.46 -6.70
N HIS A 191 -0.82 -18.27 -7.24
CA HIS A 191 -0.65 -18.03 -8.68
C HIS A 191 0.69 -18.53 -9.23
N GLY A 192 1.76 -18.51 -8.42
CA GLY A 192 3.08 -19.02 -8.83
C GLY A 192 3.24 -20.53 -8.81
N ARG A 193 2.16 -21.30 -8.59
CA ARG A 193 2.14 -22.77 -8.56
C ARG A 193 1.19 -23.36 -9.59
#